data_AF-A0A662EW10-F1
#
_entry.id   AF-A0A662EW10-F1
#
_cell.length_a   1.000
_cell.length_b   1.000
_cell.length_c   1.000
_cell.angle_alpha   90.00
_cell.angle_beta   90.00
_cell.angle_gamma   90.00
#
_symmetry.space_group_name_H-M   'P 1'
#
loop_
_entity.id
_entity.type
_entity.pdbx_description
1 polymer ?
#
loop_
_entity_poly.entity_id
_entity_poly.type
_entity_poly.pdbx_seq_one_letter_code
_entity_poly.pdbx_strand_id
1 'polypeptide(L)' 'FRAKDAPVDAFGVGSAISGAPPIDFTADIKEIEGRPVAKRGRIPGITPNPRLKRIM' A
#
# COMPACT_ATOMS: atom_id res chain seq x y z
N PHE A 1 26.38 0.52 16.62
CA PHE A 1 27.08 1.11 15.46
C PHE A 1 28.58 1.06 15.66
N ARG A 2 29.17 1.80 16.62
CA ARG A 2 30.61 1.72 16.94
C ARG A 2 31.16 0.32 17.24
N ALA A 3 30.45 -0.50 18.04
CA ALA A 3 30.89 -1.87 18.36
C ALA A 3 30.84 -2.85 17.16
N LYS A 4 30.36 -2.41 15.98
CA LYS A 4 30.31 -3.20 14.74
C LYS A 4 31.10 -2.53 13.60
N ASP A 5 31.96 -1.54 13.89
CA ASP A 5 32.70 -0.76 12.89
C ASP A 5 31.83 -0.25 11.72
N ALA A 6 30.60 0.15 12.04
CA ALA A 6 29.72 0.71 11.03
C ALA A 6 30.31 2.05 10.54
N PRO A 7 30.34 2.31 9.21
CA PRO A 7 30.98 3.50 8.65
C PRO A 7 30.26 4.81 9.00
N VAL A 8 29.02 4.74 9.49
CA VAL A 8 28.23 5.89 9.95
C VAL A 8 27.31 5.50 11.12
N ASP A 9 26.95 6.48 11.95
CA ASP A 9 26.07 6.31 13.12
C ASP A 9 24.58 6.56 12.79
N ALA A 10 24.27 7.32 11.73
CA ALA A 10 22.89 7.65 11.32
C ALA A 10 22.80 8.07 9.84
N PHE A 11 21.58 8.00 9.28
CA PHE A 11 21.25 8.54 7.95
C PHE A 11 20.09 9.53 8.05
N GLY A 12 20.28 10.73 7.49
CA GLY A 12 19.21 11.69 7.29
C GLY A 12 18.66 11.56 5.87
N VAL A 13 17.41 11.11 5.74
CA VAL A 13 16.76 10.93 4.43
C VAL A 13 15.57 11.88 4.33
N GLY A 14 15.70 12.93 3.51
CA GLY A 14 14.67 13.95 3.31
C GLY A 14 13.87 13.70 2.04
N SER A 15 14.23 14.40 0.96
CA SER A 15 13.47 14.46 -0.30
C SER A 15 13.19 13.11 -0.95
N ALA A 16 14.06 12.11 -0.77
CA ALA A 16 13.83 10.76 -1.29
C ALA A 16 12.59 10.08 -0.67
N ILE A 17 12.17 10.50 0.53
CA ILE A 17 10.94 10.05 1.18
C ILE A 17 9.85 11.09 1.01
N SER A 18 10.10 12.34 1.42
CA SER A 18 9.07 13.38 1.49
C SER A 18 8.59 13.86 0.12
N GLY A 19 9.43 13.73 -0.90
CA GLY A 19 9.11 14.09 -2.29
C GLY A 19 8.78 12.88 -3.16
N ALA A 20 8.61 11.69 -2.59
CA ALA A 20 8.24 10.51 -3.35
C ALA A 20 6.89 10.74 -4.07
N PRO A 21 6.75 10.32 -5.34
CA PRO A 21 5.49 10.47 -6.06
C PRO A 21 4.38 9.70 -5.34
N PRO A 22 3.18 10.27 -5.21
CA PRO A 22 2.05 9.55 -4.65
C PRO A 22 1.75 8.28 -5.46
N ILE A 23 1.28 7.24 -4.78
CA ILE A 23 0.69 6.08 -5.45
C ILE A 23 -0.69 6.50 -5.95
N ASP A 24 -0.89 6.47 -7.26
CA ASP A 24 -2.19 6.75 -7.88
C ASP A 24 -3.15 5.58 -7.58
N PHE A 25 -3.92 5.73 -6.50
CA PHE A 25 -4.82 4.70 -6.00
C PHE A 25 -6.28 5.06 -6.31
N THR A 26 -7.03 4.06 -6.78
CA THR A 26 -8.48 4.19 -7.00
C THR A 26 -9.22 3.13 -6.19
N ALA A 27 -10.25 3.55 -5.46
CA ALA A 27 -11.21 2.66 -4.83
C ALA A 27 -12.50 2.66 -5.66
N ASP A 28 -12.92 1.48 -6.09
CA ASP A 28 -14.18 1.27 -6.78
C ASP A 28 -15.06 0.29 -6.00
N ILE A 29 -16.36 0.43 -6.18
CA ILE A 29 -17.32 -0.56 -5.71
C ILE A 29 -17.13 -1.83 -6.55
N LYS A 30 -16.88 -2.95 -5.87
CA LYS A 30 -16.74 -4.28 -6.49
C LYS A 30 -17.92 -5.20 -6.24
N GLU A 31 -18.80 -4.84 -5.31
CA GLU A 31 -19.96 -5.62 -4.91
C GLU A 31 -21.05 -4.69 -4.35
N ILE A 32 -22.30 -4.94 -4.74
CA ILE A 32 -23.48 -4.26 -4.21
C ILE A 32 -24.45 -5.37 -3.79
N GLU A 33 -24.86 -5.37 -2.52
CA GLU A 33 -25.85 -6.32 -1.98
C GLU A 33 -25.51 -7.80 -2.29
N GLY A 34 -24.23 -8.17 -2.17
CA GLY A 34 -23.75 -9.52 -2.47
C GLY A 34 -23.64 -9.87 -3.95
N ARG A 35 -23.95 -8.93 -4.86
CA ARG A 35 -23.82 -9.11 -6.31
C ARG A 35 -22.50 -8.51 -6.81
N PRO A 36 -21.60 -9.32 -7.42
CA PRO A 36 -20.37 -8.81 -8.01
C PRO A 36 -20.66 -7.81 -9.14
N VAL A 37 -20.10 -6.60 -9.04
CA VAL A 37 -20.24 -5.53 -10.04
C VAL A 37 -18.91 -4.80 -10.25
N ALA A 38 -18.71 -4.19 -11.41
CA ALA A 38 -17.52 -3.39 -11.70
C ALA A 38 -17.75 -2.48 -12.91
N LYS A 39 -16.96 -1.40 -13.00
CA LYS A 39 -16.82 -0.61 -14.24
C LYS A 39 -16.09 -1.44 -15.30
N ARG A 40 -16.23 -1.04 -16.58
CA ARG A 40 -15.49 -1.65 -17.69
C ARG A 40 -13.98 -1.63 -17.41
N GLY A 41 -13.31 -2.76 -17.64
CA GLY A 41 -11.87 -2.91 -17.43
C GLY A 41 -11.46 -3.21 -15.98
N ARG A 42 -12.42 -3.44 -15.07
CA ARG A 42 -12.16 -3.85 -13.67
C ARG A 42 -12.76 -5.24 -13.42
N ILE A 43 -12.13 -5.99 -12.52
CA ILE A 43 -12.60 -7.34 -12.12
C ILE A 43 -13.69 -7.16 -11.06
N PRO A 44 -14.93 -7.69 -11.21
CA PRO A 44 -15.95 -7.60 -10.17
C PRO A 44 -15.68 -8.53 -8.98
N GLY A 45 -16.35 -8.29 -7.85
CA GLY A 45 -16.34 -9.15 -6.66
C GLY A 45 -15.17 -8.91 -5.70
N ILE A 46 -15.30 -9.44 -4.48
CA ILE A 46 -14.29 -9.37 -3.44
C ILE A 46 -13.04 -10.14 -3.89
N THR A 47 -11.87 -9.49 -3.82
CA THR A 47 -10.58 -10.15 -4.05
C THR A 47 -9.99 -10.58 -2.71
N PRO A 48 -9.87 -11.89 -2.42
CA PRO A 48 -9.32 -12.34 -1.15
C PRO A 48 -7.85 -11.95 -1.04
N ASN A 49 -7.49 -11.31 0.08
CA ASN A 49 -6.11 -10.99 0.40
C ASN A 49 -5.75 -11.65 1.75
N PRO A 50 -4.96 -12.74 1.74
CA PRO A 50 -4.64 -13.48 2.97
C PRO A 50 -3.79 -12.67 3.97
N ARG A 51 -3.21 -11.55 3.54
CA ARG A 51 -2.42 -10.65 4.40
C ARG A 51 -3.25 -9.49 4.96
N LEU A 52 -4.48 -9.28 4.47
CA LEU A 52 -5.34 -8.22 4.96
C LEU A 52 -5.87 -8.60 6.34
N LYS A 53 -5.52 -7.80 7.35
CA LYS A 53 -5.99 -7.95 8.73
C LYS A 53 -6.75 -6.70 9.13
N ARG A 54 -7.91 -6.86 9.76
CA ARG A 54 -8.62 -5.74 10.38
C ARG A 54 -7.83 -5.32 11.62
N ILE A 55 -7.30 -4.11 11.61
CA ILE A 55 -6.72 -3.47 12.79
C ILE A 55 -7.85 -2.69 13.46
N MET A 56 -8.10 -2.95 14.74
CA MET A 56 -9.04 -2.20 15.59
C MET A 56 -8.29 -1.17 16.43
#